data_AF-A0A3A0CXG8-F1
#
_entry.id   AF-A0A3A0CXG8-F1
#
_cell.length_a   1.000
_cell.length_b   1.000
_cell.length_c   1.000
_cell.angle_alpha   90.00
_cell.angle_beta   90.00
_cell.angle_gamma   90.00
#
_symmetry.space_group_name_H-M   'P 1'
#
loop_
_entity.id
_entity.type
_entity.pdbx_description
1 polymer ?
#
loop_
_entity_poly.entity_id
_entity_poly.type
_entity_poly.pdbx_seq_one_letter_code
_entity_poly.pdbx_strand_id
1 'polypeptide(L)'
;LCTPAVIGEKTAGKNELDADLDKFAQIIRKLSAQYGLPLCDLRRIFLEHLAHVNKENKEKGILTNDGVHLNEAGNQLVAEHMLKIITQP
;
A
#
# COMPACT_ATOMS: atom_id res chain seq x y z
N LEU A 1 4.05 -7.45 -10.28
CA LEU A 1 2.70 -6.88 -10.04
C LEU A 1 2.74 -6.04 -8.76
N CYS A 2 1.91 -5.00 -8.67
CA CYS A 2 1.74 -4.21 -7.46
C CYS A 2 0.26 -4.19 -7.07
N THR A 3 -0.07 -4.38 -5.79
CA THR A 3 -1.43 -4.12 -5.30
C THR A 3 -1.68 -2.61 -5.22
N PRO A 4 -2.95 -2.14 -5.16
CA PRO A 4 -3.20 -0.77 -4.70
C PRO A 4 -2.64 -0.56 -3.29
N ALA A 5 -2.35 0.69 -2.93
CA ALA A 5 -1.91 1.09 -1.60
C ALA A 5 -3.12 1.41 -0.70
N VAL A 6 -3.44 2.69 -0.51
CA VAL A 6 -4.54 3.17 0.32
C VAL A 6 -5.31 4.30 -0.37
N ILE A 7 -6.56 4.49 0.02
CA ILE A 7 -7.33 5.73 -0.20
C ILE A 7 -7.78 6.17 1.19
N GLY A 8 -7.17 7.23 1.69
CA GLY A 8 -7.19 7.61 3.10
C GLY A 8 -6.17 6.83 3.93
N GLU A 9 -5.63 7.48 4.96
CA GLU A 9 -4.56 6.95 5.81
C GLU A 9 -5.04 6.48 7.19
N LYS A 10 -6.36 6.49 7.43
CA LYS A 10 -6.92 6.02 8.71
C LYS A 10 -6.53 4.56 8.93
N THR A 11 -6.64 4.15 10.19
CA THR A 11 -6.43 2.76 10.63
C THR A 11 -7.19 1.79 9.73
N ALA A 12 -6.59 0.63 9.45
CA ALA A 12 -7.16 -0.38 8.57
C ALA A 12 -8.66 -0.65 8.85
N GLY A 13 -9.47 -0.59 7.79
CA GLY A 13 -10.92 -0.80 7.84
C GLY A 13 -11.72 0.43 8.29
N LYS A 14 -11.08 1.60 8.43
CA LYS A 14 -11.74 2.87 8.78
C LYS A 14 -11.87 3.83 7.61
N ASN A 15 -11.24 3.55 6.47
CA ASN A 15 -11.45 4.31 5.24
C ASN A 15 -12.62 3.71 4.45
N GLU A 16 -13.36 4.56 3.75
CA GLU A 16 -14.58 4.18 3.02
C GLU A 16 -14.33 3.07 1.99
N LEU A 17 -13.18 3.12 1.30
CA LEU A 17 -12.85 2.21 0.21
C LEU A 17 -11.95 1.03 0.61
N ASP A 18 -11.67 0.84 1.90
CA ASP A 18 -10.74 -0.20 2.37
C ASP A 18 -11.19 -1.60 1.90
N ALA A 19 -12.48 -1.91 2.01
CA ALA A 19 -13.00 -3.22 1.61
C ALA A 19 -12.84 -3.50 0.11
N ASP A 20 -12.97 -2.48 -0.75
CA ASP A 20 -12.80 -2.65 -2.19
C ASP A 20 -11.31 -2.75 -2.56
N LEU A 21 -10.46 -1.94 -1.93
CA LEU A 21 -9.01 -2.05 -2.08
C LEU A 21 -8.50 -3.44 -1.66
N ASP A 22 -9.05 -4.02 -0.59
CA ASP A 22 -8.70 -5.37 -0.14
C ASP A 22 -9.12 -6.44 -1.16
N LYS A 23 -10.31 -6.30 -1.78
CA LYS A 23 -10.73 -7.19 -2.87
C LYS A 23 -9.78 -7.10 -4.07
N PHE A 24 -9.44 -5.90 -4.52
CA PHE A 24 -8.51 -5.71 -5.64
C PHE A 24 -7.11 -6.23 -5.32
N ALA A 25 -6.59 -5.96 -4.12
CA ALA A 25 -5.32 -6.50 -3.66
C ALA A 25 -5.34 -8.04 -3.68
N GLN A 26 -6.44 -8.66 -3.26
CA GLN A 26 -6.58 -10.11 -3.29
C GLN A 26 -6.61 -10.69 -4.71
N ILE A 27 -7.24 -10.02 -5.66
CA ILE A 27 -7.21 -10.41 -7.08
C ILE A 27 -5.76 -10.38 -7.58
N ILE A 28 -5.03 -9.30 -7.30
CA ILE A 28 -3.64 -9.13 -7.76
C ILE A 28 -2.70 -10.17 -7.12
N ARG A 29 -2.89 -10.49 -5.83
CA ARG A 29 -2.16 -11.58 -5.15
C ARG A 29 -2.41 -12.92 -5.84
N LYS A 30 -3.67 -13.24 -6.16
CA LYS A 30 -4.03 -14.47 -6.88
C LYS A 30 -3.39 -14.53 -8.26
N LEU A 31 -3.40 -13.43 -9.01
CA LEU A 31 -2.75 -13.35 -10.32
C LEU A 31 -1.23 -13.55 -10.22
N SER A 32 -0.58 -12.90 -9.25
CA SER A 32 0.85 -13.09 -8.99
C SER A 32 1.18 -14.55 -8.71
N ALA A 33 0.42 -15.21 -7.83
CA ALA A 33 0.63 -16.62 -7.51
C ALA A 33 0.35 -17.54 -8.71
N GLN A 34 -0.74 -17.31 -9.44
CA GLN A 34 -1.14 -18.12 -10.59
C GLN A 34 -0.09 -18.11 -11.71
N TYR A 35 0.55 -16.96 -11.96
CA TYR A 35 1.50 -16.78 -13.06
C TYR A 35 2.96 -16.76 -12.60
N GLY A 36 3.24 -17.01 -11.31
CA GLY A 36 4.60 -16.98 -10.77
C GLY A 36 5.28 -15.61 -10.91
N LEU A 37 4.51 -14.51 -10.85
CA LEU A 37 5.03 -13.16 -11.03
C LEU A 37 5.46 -12.56 -9.69
N PRO A 38 6.59 -11.81 -9.62
CA PRO A 38 6.96 -11.07 -8.42
C PRO A 38 5.86 -10.09 -7.98
N LEU A 39 5.66 -9.94 -6.67
CA LEU A 39 4.60 -9.11 -6.07
C LEU A 39 5.16 -8.04 -5.13
N CYS A 40 4.81 -6.78 -5.40
CA CYS A 40 4.92 -5.68 -4.45
C CYS A 40 3.55 -5.44 -3.79
N ASP A 41 3.36 -5.98 -2.59
CA ASP A 41 2.09 -5.86 -1.85
C ASP A 41 2.00 -4.53 -1.11
N LEU A 42 1.82 -3.44 -1.87
CA LEU A 42 1.71 -2.08 -1.35
C LEU A 42 0.55 -1.91 -0.36
N ARG A 43 -0.53 -2.69 -0.49
CA ARG A 43 -1.68 -2.64 0.44
C ARG A 43 -1.21 -3.02 1.83
N ARG A 44 -0.54 -4.16 1.94
CA ARG A 44 0.03 -4.65 3.20
C ARG A 44 1.07 -3.68 3.73
N ILE A 45 2.02 -3.26 2.89
CA ILE A 45 3.13 -2.37 3.27
C ILE A 45 2.62 -1.05 3.86
N PHE A 46 1.65 -0.39 3.19
CA PHE A 46 1.12 0.90 3.66
C PHE A 46 0.33 0.74 4.97
N LEU A 47 -0.52 -0.29 5.08
CA LEU A 47 -1.28 -0.52 6.30
C LEU A 47 -0.37 -0.84 7.51
N GLU A 48 0.66 -1.65 7.32
CA GLU A 48 1.66 -1.97 8.35
C GLU A 48 2.42 -0.69 8.78
N HIS A 49 2.85 0.12 7.81
CA HIS A 49 3.55 1.37 8.08
C HIS A 49 2.67 2.35 8.85
N LEU A 50 1.45 2.62 8.34
CA LEU A 50 0.50 3.54 8.95
C LEU A 50 0.04 3.09 10.35
N ALA A 51 -0.12 1.79 10.60
CA ALA A 51 -0.42 1.30 11.95
C ALA A 51 0.71 1.66 12.95
N HIS A 52 1.95 1.74 12.49
CA HIS A 52 3.07 2.16 13.31
C HIS A 52 3.13 3.68 13.50
N VAL A 53 2.97 4.47 12.44
CA VAL A 53 3.24 5.93 12.49
C VAL A 53 2.00 6.81 12.69
N ASN A 54 0.81 6.37 12.27
CA ASN A 54 -0.42 7.17 12.32
C ASN A 54 -1.16 7.02 13.66
N LYS A 55 -0.53 7.46 14.75
CA LYS A 55 -1.13 7.37 16.11
C LYS A 55 -2.35 8.26 16.31
N GLU A 56 -2.49 9.29 15.48
CA GLU A 56 -3.58 10.26 15.53
C GLU A 56 -4.74 9.90 14.58
N ASN A 57 -4.65 8.78 13.86
CA ASN A 57 -5.66 8.33 12.88
C ASN A 57 -6.01 9.41 11.83
N LYS A 58 -4.99 10.16 11.39
CA LYS A 58 -5.09 11.17 10.34
C LYS A 58 -5.56 10.55 9.03
N GLU A 59 -6.36 11.29 8.28
CA GLU A 59 -6.88 10.84 6.99
C GLU A 59 -5.86 10.96 5.85
N LYS A 60 -4.88 11.85 5.99
CA LYS A 60 -3.87 12.15 4.98
C LYS A 60 -2.69 12.90 5.60
N GLY A 61 -1.62 13.06 4.82
CA GLY A 61 -0.46 13.88 5.16
C GLY A 61 0.76 13.10 5.65
N ILE A 62 0.62 11.80 5.94
CA ILE A 62 1.73 10.95 6.38
C ILE A 62 2.45 10.36 5.19
N LEU A 63 1.74 9.68 4.30
CA LEU A 63 2.29 9.06 3.07
C LEU A 63 1.71 9.68 1.79
N THR A 64 0.65 10.46 1.90
CA THR A 64 -0.10 11.06 0.81
C THR A 64 -0.33 12.55 1.07
N ASN A 65 -0.47 13.33 0.00
CA ASN A 65 -0.81 14.75 0.10
C ASN A 65 -2.31 14.96 0.34
N ASP A 66 -3.15 14.20 -0.38
CA ASP A 66 -4.60 14.39 -0.42
C ASP A 66 -5.40 13.15 0.02
N GLY A 67 -4.73 12.11 0.50
CA GLY A 67 -5.34 10.81 0.81
C GLY A 67 -5.18 9.78 -0.32
N VAL A 68 -4.68 10.18 -1.49
CA VAL A 68 -4.50 9.29 -2.65
C VAL A 68 -3.09 9.41 -3.23
N HIS A 69 -2.65 10.62 -3.56
CA HIS A 69 -1.38 10.87 -4.21
C HIS A 69 -0.25 10.93 -3.21
N LEU A 70 0.82 10.17 -3.45
CA LEU A 70 1.95 10.04 -2.53
C LEU A 70 2.67 11.38 -2.31
N ASN A 71 3.08 11.61 -1.06
CA ASN A 71 4.06 12.64 -0.71
C ASN A 71 5.49 12.06 -0.83
N GLU A 72 6.49 12.83 -0.40
CA GLU A 72 7.89 12.38 -0.42
C GLU A 72 8.10 11.07 0.36
N ALA A 73 7.56 10.96 1.57
CA ALA A 73 7.67 9.76 2.41
C ALA A 73 6.97 8.55 1.78
N GLY A 74 5.79 8.75 1.19
CA GLY A 74 5.08 7.70 0.45
C GLY A 74 5.86 7.21 -0.77
N ASN A 75 6.45 8.13 -1.55
CA ASN A 75 7.28 7.76 -2.69
C ASN A 75 8.53 6.99 -2.25
N GLN A 76 9.19 7.42 -1.18
CA GLN A 76 10.35 6.72 -0.62
C GLN A 76 9.99 5.29 -0.19
N LEU A 77 8.88 5.12 0.53
CA LEU A 77 8.40 3.80 0.97
C LEU A 77 8.15 2.87 -0.24
N VAL A 78 7.51 3.36 -1.30
CA VAL A 78 7.29 2.59 -2.52
C VAL A 78 8.62 2.23 -3.19
N ALA A 79 9.54 3.19 -3.34
CA ALA A 79 10.82 2.97 -3.98
C ALA A 79 11.65 1.89 -3.28
N GLU A 80 11.73 1.94 -1.94
CA GLU A 80 12.47 0.95 -1.14
C GLU A 80 11.92 -0.47 -1.30
N HIS A 81 10.60 -0.63 -1.31
CA HIS A 81 9.97 -1.94 -1.44
C HIS A 81 9.98 -2.47 -2.88
N MET A 82 9.83 -1.59 -3.87
CA MET A 82 9.95 -1.99 -5.27
C MET A 82 11.37 -2.38 -5.62
N LEU A 83 12.38 -1.63 -5.16
CA LEU A 83 13.79 -1.92 -5.42
C LEU A 83 14.15 -3.35 -4.96
N LYS A 84 13.73 -3.71 -3.75
CA LYS A 84 13.91 -5.06 -3.18
C LYS A 84 13.33 -6.19 -4.03
N ILE A 85 12.42 -5.91 -4.95
CA ILE A 85 11.77 -6.89 -5.82
C ILE A 85 12.44 -6.94 -7.19
N ILE A 86 12.74 -5.78 -7.78
CA ILE A 86 13.30 -5.71 -9.14
C ILE A 86 14.80 -6.03 -9.18
N THR A 87 15.49 -5.95 -8.05
CA THR A 87 16.92 -6.32 -7.95
C THR A 87 17.15 -7.68 -7.28
N GLN A 88 16.12 -8.51 -7.11
CA GLN A 88 16.34 -9.89 -6.64
C GLN A 88 17.10 -10.67 -7.73
N PRO A 89 18.14 -11.43 -7.36
CA PRO A 89 18.90 -12.25 -8.31
C PRO A 89 18.07 -13.40 -8.90
#